data_AF-A0ABD5UPN7-F1
#
_entry.id   AF-A0ABD5UPN7-F1
#
_cell.length_a   1.000
_cell.length_b   1.000
_cell.length_c   1.000
_cell.angle_alpha   90.00
_cell.angle_beta   90.00
_cell.angle_gamma   90.00
#
_symmetry.space_group_name_H-M   'P 1'
#
loop_
_entity.id
_entity.type
_entity.pdbx_description
1 polymer ?
#
loop_
_entity_poly.entity_id
_entity_poly.type
_entity_poly.pdbx_seq_one_letter_code
_entity_poly.pdbx_strand_id
1 'polypeptide(L)'
;MQDLISDLQNRHHNHPSLEDQIKALTAHYWVGTRPQGLDLSKSELEETLEEMDLALDHNTGTVVSNLEDAKIIHGSTDPTNPDWWVIRERDGEFPMGDDMPPAVNEEITRAKNHIQSMDPPTTDGGTPVPRTEEPEKFNENGETLRDEVADYVGTGPDDLENYLDIGTPRSRRQKLNEVVEATEESDHFEMPDTFDKISLIPDPVRYHLTSTTVRNYHLD
;
A
#
# COMPACT_ATOMS: atom_id res chain seq x y z
N MET A 1 25.48 -5.88 -24.78
CA MET A 1 24.86 -4.65 -24.25
C MET A 1 24.87 -3.50 -25.26
N GLN A 2 26.02 -3.09 -25.81
CA GLN A 2 26.07 -2.00 -26.79
C GLN A 2 25.16 -2.23 -28.02
N ASP A 3 25.15 -3.44 -28.57
CA ASP A 3 24.27 -3.78 -29.71
C ASP A 3 22.78 -3.66 -29.38
N LEU A 4 22.39 -3.99 -28.15
CA LEU A 4 21.02 -3.84 -27.67
C LEU A 4 20.64 -2.36 -27.52
N ILE A 5 21.54 -1.55 -26.95
CA ILE A 5 21.34 -0.10 -26.85
C ILE A 5 21.19 0.51 -28.24
N SER A 6 22.07 0.17 -29.20
CA SER A 6 21.99 0.67 -30.57
C SER A 6 20.69 0.25 -31.27
N ASP A 7 20.25 -0.99 -31.08
CA ASP A 7 18.97 -1.44 -31.63
C ASP A 7 17.78 -0.70 -30.99
N LEU A 8 17.79 -0.51 -29.66
CA LEU A 8 16.76 0.27 -28.97
C LEU A 8 16.74 1.72 -29.46
N GLN A 9 17.91 2.36 -29.60
CA GLN A 9 18.04 3.69 -30.18
C GLN A 9 17.47 3.76 -31.59
N ASN A 10 17.66 2.74 -32.42
CA ASN A 10 17.08 2.70 -33.77
C ASN A 10 15.55 2.56 -33.72
N ARG A 11 15.03 1.62 -32.92
CA ARG A 11 13.59 1.36 -32.80
C ARG A 11 12.84 2.53 -32.19
N HIS A 12 13.45 3.19 -31.21
CA HIS A 12 12.83 4.24 -30.37
C HIS A 12 13.47 5.62 -30.57
N HIS A 13 14.08 5.90 -31.72
CA HIS A 13 14.85 7.14 -31.96
C HIS A 13 14.13 8.46 -31.67
N ASN A 14 12.79 8.49 -31.73
CA ASN A 14 11.96 9.65 -31.40
C ASN A 14 11.10 9.45 -30.14
N HIS A 15 11.34 8.39 -29.37
CA HIS A 15 10.56 8.11 -28.17
C HIS A 15 11.01 9.04 -27.02
N PRO A 16 10.11 9.80 -26.38
CA PRO A 16 10.48 10.79 -25.35
C PRO A 16 11.28 10.20 -24.17
N SER A 17 11.00 8.94 -23.81
CA SER A 17 11.68 8.24 -22.71
C SER A 17 12.87 7.37 -23.14
N LEU A 18 13.42 7.54 -24.35
CA LEU A 18 14.52 6.68 -24.85
C LEU A 18 15.72 6.64 -23.89
N GLU A 19 16.18 7.80 -23.39
CA GLU A 19 17.33 7.85 -22.48
C GLU A 19 17.04 7.10 -21.18
N ASP A 20 15.85 7.28 -20.61
CA ASP A 20 15.42 6.56 -19.41
C ASP A 20 15.29 5.05 -19.63
N GLN A 21 14.83 4.62 -20.80
CA GLN A 21 14.80 3.21 -21.16
C GLN A 21 16.21 2.62 -21.22
N ILE A 22 17.21 3.38 -21.69
CA ILE A 22 18.61 2.95 -21.69
C ILE A 22 19.15 2.87 -20.25
N LYS A 23 18.84 3.85 -19.38
CA LYS A 23 19.21 3.83 -17.96
C LYS A 23 18.65 2.57 -17.27
N ALA A 24 17.34 2.35 -17.38
CA ALA A 24 16.67 1.17 -16.82
C ALA A 24 17.22 -0.15 -17.38
N LEU A 25 17.51 -0.20 -18.67
CA LEU A 25 18.12 -1.38 -19.29
C LEU A 25 19.53 -1.65 -18.75
N THR A 26 20.28 -0.60 -18.47
CA THR A 26 21.63 -0.70 -17.89
C THR A 26 21.55 -1.25 -16.47
N ALA A 27 20.57 -0.82 -15.66
CA ALA A 27 20.30 -1.40 -14.35
C ALA A 27 19.97 -2.90 -14.44
N HIS A 28 19.05 -3.30 -15.33
CA HIS A 28 18.74 -4.73 -15.55
C HIS A 28 19.95 -5.56 -15.97
N TYR A 29 20.85 -4.99 -16.78
CA TYR A 29 22.10 -5.63 -17.19
C TYR A 29 23.12 -5.71 -16.05
N TRP A 30 23.24 -4.66 -15.25
CA TRP A 30 24.14 -4.59 -14.10
C TRP A 30 23.78 -5.62 -13.02
N VAL A 31 22.50 -5.72 -12.68
CA VAL A 31 21.97 -6.77 -11.77
C VAL A 31 22.08 -8.16 -12.40
N GLY A 32 22.04 -8.24 -13.74
CA GLY A 32 22.08 -9.50 -14.47
C GLY A 32 20.74 -10.22 -14.48
N THR A 33 19.63 -9.48 -14.58
CA THR A 33 18.27 -10.05 -14.57
C THR A 33 18.02 -11.01 -15.74
N ARG A 34 17.39 -12.16 -15.48
CA ARG A 34 17.16 -13.23 -16.48
C ARG A 34 15.87 -14.03 -16.21
N PRO A 35 15.30 -14.70 -17.22
CA PRO A 35 14.03 -15.46 -17.08
C PRO A 35 14.03 -16.62 -16.08
N GLN A 36 15.19 -17.14 -15.66
CA GLN A 36 15.32 -18.16 -14.62
C GLN A 36 16.31 -17.73 -13.52
N GLY A 37 16.52 -16.42 -13.37
CA GLY A 37 17.53 -15.86 -12.49
C GLY A 37 16.98 -14.67 -11.71
N LEU A 38 17.83 -13.67 -11.51
CA LEU A 38 17.44 -12.45 -10.83
C LEU A 38 16.40 -11.67 -11.64
N ASP A 39 15.60 -10.89 -10.94
CA ASP A 39 14.58 -10.01 -11.46
C ASP A 39 14.49 -8.76 -10.54
N LEU A 40 13.79 -7.74 -11.02
CA LEU A 40 13.60 -6.49 -10.28
C LEU A 40 12.13 -6.08 -10.32
N SER A 41 11.55 -5.78 -9.17
CA SER A 41 10.36 -4.95 -9.09
C SER A 41 10.68 -3.50 -9.51
N LYS A 42 9.65 -2.66 -9.68
CA LYS A 42 9.85 -1.25 -10.00
C LYS A 42 10.61 -0.49 -8.90
N SER A 43 10.32 -0.78 -7.65
CA SER A 43 11.03 -0.18 -6.51
C SER A 43 12.49 -0.61 -6.47
N GLU A 44 12.79 -1.91 -6.64
CA GLU A 44 14.18 -2.39 -6.69
C GLU A 44 14.94 -1.82 -7.91
N LEU A 45 14.25 -1.55 -9.03
CA LEU A 45 14.84 -0.85 -10.18
C LEU A 45 15.20 0.60 -9.84
N GLU A 46 14.33 1.33 -9.13
CA GLU A 46 14.60 2.69 -8.67
C GLU A 46 15.81 2.73 -7.73
N GLU A 47 15.84 1.85 -6.73
CA GLU A 47 16.98 1.69 -5.81
C GLU A 47 18.28 1.37 -6.56
N THR A 48 18.22 0.45 -7.52
CA THR A 48 19.38 0.10 -8.37
C THR A 48 19.89 1.31 -9.16
N LEU A 49 18.98 2.14 -9.70
CA LEU A 49 19.35 3.33 -10.46
C LEU A 49 20.03 4.36 -9.55
N GLU A 50 19.50 4.56 -8.34
CA GLU A 50 20.11 5.43 -7.33
C GLU A 50 21.51 4.94 -6.94
N GLU A 51 21.71 3.64 -6.72
CA GLU A 51 23.03 3.04 -6.46
C GLU A 51 24.03 3.30 -7.61
N MET A 52 23.53 3.40 -8.84
CA MET A 52 24.32 3.69 -10.03
C MET A 52 24.51 5.20 -10.29
N ASP A 53 24.01 6.08 -9.42
CA ASP A 53 23.97 7.54 -9.60
C ASP A 53 23.23 7.95 -10.90
N LEU A 54 22.14 7.25 -11.20
CA LEU A 54 21.25 7.50 -12.33
C LEU A 54 19.85 7.87 -11.83
N ALA A 55 19.23 8.83 -12.49
CA ALA A 55 17.84 9.20 -12.25
C ALA A 55 17.04 9.13 -13.55
N LEU A 56 15.77 8.72 -13.45
CA LEU A 56 14.84 8.74 -14.58
C LEU A 56 14.15 10.10 -14.65
N ASP A 57 14.02 10.65 -15.85
CA ASP A 57 13.28 11.89 -16.09
C ASP A 57 11.77 11.64 -16.17
N HIS A 58 11.38 10.41 -16.52
CA HIS A 58 10.00 9.92 -16.58
C HIS A 58 9.72 8.93 -15.43
N ASN A 59 8.43 8.77 -15.09
CA ASN A 59 7.99 7.77 -14.11
C ASN A 59 8.43 6.36 -14.52
N THR A 60 8.98 5.59 -13.57
CA THR A 60 9.47 4.22 -13.74
C THR A 60 8.45 3.29 -14.41
N GLY A 61 7.18 3.41 -14.07
CA GLY A 61 6.10 2.64 -14.68
C GLY A 61 5.98 2.87 -16.18
N THR A 62 6.12 4.11 -16.63
CA THR A 62 6.14 4.46 -18.07
C THR A 62 7.36 3.86 -18.75
N VAL A 63 8.54 3.96 -18.14
CA VAL A 63 9.80 3.45 -18.72
C VAL A 63 9.75 1.93 -18.87
N VAL A 64 9.33 1.22 -17.82
CA VAL A 64 9.14 -0.23 -17.81
C VAL A 64 8.11 -0.68 -18.85
N SER A 65 6.95 -0.01 -18.94
CA SER A 65 5.93 -0.32 -19.95
C SER A 65 6.48 -0.22 -21.37
N ASN A 66 7.25 0.83 -21.68
CA ASN A 66 7.83 1.00 -23.01
C ASN A 66 8.86 -0.10 -23.34
N LEU A 67 9.66 -0.54 -22.37
CA LEU A 67 10.60 -1.64 -22.53
C LEU A 67 9.89 -2.99 -22.73
N GLU A 68 8.77 -3.20 -22.05
CA GLU A 68 7.92 -4.39 -22.20
C GLU A 68 7.21 -4.40 -23.57
N ASP A 69 6.67 -3.27 -24.02
CA ASP A 69 6.09 -3.09 -25.36
C ASP A 69 7.13 -3.33 -26.47
N ALA A 70 8.37 -2.93 -26.22
CA ALA A 70 9.53 -3.22 -27.08
C ALA A 70 10.00 -4.68 -27.00
N LYS A 71 9.36 -5.51 -26.16
CA LYS A 71 9.68 -6.93 -25.90
C LYS A 71 11.10 -7.16 -25.39
N ILE A 72 11.69 -6.15 -24.75
CA ILE A 72 13.05 -6.20 -24.22
C ILE A 72 13.06 -6.87 -22.85
N ILE A 73 12.11 -6.48 -21.99
CA ILE A 73 11.84 -7.08 -20.69
C ILE A 73 10.48 -7.77 -20.68
N HIS A 74 10.25 -8.61 -19.68
CA HIS A 74 8.96 -9.20 -19.38
C HIS A 74 8.69 -9.09 -17.88
N GLY A 75 7.48 -8.67 -17.51
CA GLY A 75 6.99 -8.71 -16.14
C GLY A 75 6.23 -10.00 -15.85
N SER A 76 6.50 -10.61 -14.69
CA SER A 76 5.72 -11.72 -14.14
C SER A 76 5.59 -11.60 -12.63
N THR A 77 4.50 -12.13 -12.08
CA THR A 77 4.38 -12.45 -10.66
C THR A 77 4.80 -13.91 -10.42
N ASP A 78 5.18 -14.25 -9.20
CA ASP A 78 5.44 -15.66 -8.88
C ASP A 78 4.08 -16.37 -8.76
N PRO A 79 3.79 -17.38 -9.59
CA PRO A 79 2.49 -18.07 -9.55
C PRO A 79 2.29 -18.89 -8.27
N THR A 80 3.34 -19.07 -7.45
CA THR A 80 3.27 -19.70 -6.13
C THR A 80 2.94 -18.70 -5.02
N ASN A 81 3.12 -17.39 -5.27
CA ASN A 81 2.72 -16.33 -4.35
C ASN A 81 1.19 -16.12 -4.40
N PRO A 82 0.60 -15.64 -3.31
CA PRO A 82 -0.77 -15.15 -3.35
C PRO A 82 -0.85 -13.89 -4.22
N ASP A 83 -1.98 -13.69 -4.92
CA ASP A 83 -2.22 -12.45 -5.68
C ASP A 83 -2.11 -11.19 -4.80
N TRP A 84 -2.45 -11.33 -3.52
CA TRP A 84 -2.44 -10.26 -2.53
C TRP A 84 -1.93 -10.78 -1.19
N TRP A 85 -1.02 -10.03 -0.59
CA TRP A 85 -0.60 -10.14 0.79
C TRP A 85 -1.54 -9.32 1.68
N VAL A 86 -1.97 -9.91 2.79
CA VAL A 86 -2.71 -9.20 3.84
C VAL A 86 -1.70 -8.82 4.93
N ILE A 87 -1.60 -7.55 5.28
CA ILE A 87 -0.69 -7.06 6.32
C ILE A 87 -1.49 -6.28 7.35
N ARG A 88 -1.29 -6.58 8.62
CA ARG A 88 -1.75 -5.73 9.73
C ARG A 88 -0.67 -4.70 10.03
N GLU A 89 -0.95 -3.43 9.77
CA GLU A 89 0.07 -2.37 9.80
C GLU A 89 0.63 -2.13 11.20
N ARG A 90 -0.20 -2.32 12.24
CA ARG A 90 0.17 -2.16 13.66
C ARG A 90 1.44 -2.92 14.06
N ASP A 91 1.61 -4.16 13.59
CA ASP A 91 2.72 -5.04 13.99
C ASP A 91 3.40 -5.78 12.85
N GLY A 92 3.00 -5.53 11.61
CA GLY A 92 3.56 -6.16 10.42
C GLY A 92 3.24 -7.65 10.28
N GLU A 93 2.25 -8.17 11.01
CA GLU A 93 1.82 -9.56 10.83
C GLU A 93 1.09 -9.77 9.50
N PHE A 94 1.18 -10.98 8.97
CA PHE A 94 0.58 -11.38 7.68
C PHE A 94 -0.57 -12.39 7.88
N PRO A 95 -1.75 -11.95 8.36
CA PRO A 95 -2.87 -12.86 8.63
C PRO A 95 -3.51 -13.33 7.33
N MET A 96 -3.00 -14.43 6.78
CA MET A 96 -3.42 -15.00 5.49
C MET A 96 -4.46 -16.11 5.67
N GLY A 97 -5.35 -16.29 4.68
CA GLY A 97 -6.31 -17.39 4.66
C GLY A 97 -7.26 -17.38 5.86
N ASP A 98 -7.24 -18.45 6.65
CA ASP A 98 -8.11 -18.64 7.82
C ASP A 98 -7.76 -17.70 8.99
N ASP A 99 -6.56 -17.10 9.00
CA ASP A 99 -6.13 -16.14 10.02
C ASP A 99 -6.62 -14.71 9.73
N MET A 100 -7.08 -14.41 8.50
CA MET A 100 -7.57 -13.08 8.15
C MET A 100 -8.85 -12.69 8.91
N PRO A 101 -9.93 -13.51 8.94
CA PRO A 101 -11.14 -13.16 9.68
C PRO A 101 -10.95 -12.88 11.18
N PRO A 102 -10.21 -13.68 11.97
CA PRO A 102 -9.97 -13.38 13.37
C PRO A 102 -9.12 -12.12 13.53
N ALA A 103 -8.08 -11.91 12.71
CA ALA A 103 -7.28 -10.69 12.77
C ALA A 103 -8.12 -9.41 12.56
N VAL A 104 -9.04 -9.43 11.59
CA VAL A 104 -9.99 -8.32 11.37
C VAL A 104 -10.89 -8.10 12.59
N ASN A 105 -11.41 -9.16 13.21
CA ASN A 105 -12.26 -9.03 14.39
C ASN A 105 -11.50 -8.45 15.59
N GLU A 106 -10.25 -8.89 15.79
CA GLU A 106 -9.38 -8.39 16.86
C GLU A 106 -9.10 -6.90 16.68
N GLU A 107 -8.76 -6.48 15.46
CA GLU A 107 -8.43 -5.10 15.18
C GLU A 107 -9.65 -4.17 15.28
N ILE A 108 -10.82 -4.64 14.82
CA ILE A 108 -12.10 -3.95 15.07
C ILE A 108 -12.38 -3.83 16.57
N THR A 109 -12.12 -4.87 17.35
CA THR A 109 -12.33 -4.83 18.81
C THR A 109 -11.41 -3.78 19.45
N ARG A 110 -10.17 -3.66 18.98
CA ARG A 110 -9.22 -2.63 19.45
C ARG A 110 -9.70 -1.22 19.09
N ALA A 111 -10.14 -1.00 17.85
CA ALA A 111 -10.69 0.28 17.40
C ALA A 111 -11.90 0.69 18.25
N LYS A 112 -12.85 -0.23 18.47
CA LYS A 112 -14.03 -0.01 19.33
C LYS A 112 -13.64 0.36 20.76
N ASN A 113 -12.73 -0.40 21.35
CA ASN A 113 -12.27 -0.14 22.72
C ASN A 113 -11.61 1.24 22.83
N HIS A 114 -10.85 1.67 21.82
CA HIS A 114 -10.26 3.00 21.80
C HIS A 114 -11.32 4.09 21.72
N ILE A 115 -12.25 4.01 20.75
CA ILE A 115 -13.36 4.95 20.60
C ILE A 115 -14.16 5.04 21.91
N GLN A 116 -14.50 3.90 22.51
CA GLN A 116 -15.21 3.85 23.80
C GLN A 116 -14.40 4.45 24.95
N SER A 117 -13.08 4.30 24.95
CA SER A 117 -12.22 4.95 25.95
C SER A 117 -12.17 6.46 25.80
N MET A 118 -12.52 6.97 24.61
CA MET A 118 -12.63 8.40 24.29
C MET A 118 -14.05 8.95 24.47
N ASP A 119 -15.02 8.12 24.84
CA ASP A 119 -16.33 8.61 25.24
C ASP A 119 -16.23 9.32 26.60
N PRO A 120 -16.87 10.48 26.76
CA PRO A 120 -16.87 11.20 28.04
C PRO A 120 -17.59 10.35 29.10
N PRO A 121 -17.07 10.31 30.35
CA PRO A 121 -17.72 9.59 31.42
C PRO A 121 -19.11 10.15 31.68
N THR A 122 -20.00 9.31 32.19
CA THR A 122 -21.33 9.75 32.63
C THR A 122 -21.35 9.95 34.14
N THR A 123 -22.04 11.00 34.57
CA THR A 123 -22.37 11.24 35.99
C THR A 123 -23.34 10.18 36.52
N ASP A 124 -23.47 10.09 37.85
CA ASP A 124 -24.49 9.29 38.52
C ASP A 124 -25.90 9.75 38.06
N GLY A 125 -26.45 9.04 37.07
CA GLY A 125 -27.68 9.44 36.36
C GLY A 125 -27.59 9.37 34.84
N GLY A 126 -26.43 9.01 34.27
CA GLY A 126 -26.27 8.78 32.83
C GLY A 126 -26.11 10.05 32.00
N THR A 127 -25.90 11.21 32.64
CA THR A 127 -25.64 12.47 31.92
C THR A 127 -24.14 12.61 31.68
N PRO A 128 -23.67 12.84 30.45
CA PRO A 128 -22.25 13.06 30.17
C PRO A 128 -21.66 14.18 31.01
N VAL A 129 -20.43 13.97 31.50
CA VAL A 129 -19.66 14.99 32.20
C VAL A 129 -19.41 16.19 31.25
N PRO A 130 -19.43 17.44 31.75
CA PRO A 130 -19.23 18.60 30.89
C PRO A 130 -17.86 18.63 30.22
N ARG A 131 -17.80 19.11 28.97
CA ARG A 131 -16.55 19.34 28.21
C ARG A 131 -15.46 20.10 28.97
N THR A 132 -15.83 20.96 29.91
CA THR A 132 -14.86 21.73 30.72
C THR A 132 -14.03 20.86 31.66
N GLU A 133 -14.48 19.65 31.98
CA GLU A 133 -13.81 18.74 32.91
C GLU A 133 -12.89 17.76 32.17
N GLU A 134 -13.22 17.35 30.94
CA GLU A 134 -12.40 16.47 30.08
C GLU A 134 -12.32 17.03 28.65
N PRO A 135 -11.61 18.15 28.42
CA PRO A 135 -11.56 18.81 27.12
C PRO A 135 -10.95 17.93 26.02
N GLU A 136 -10.10 16.96 26.35
CA GLU A 136 -9.46 16.02 25.43
C GLU A 136 -10.43 15.01 24.79
N LYS A 137 -11.64 14.87 25.34
CA LYS A 137 -12.69 13.98 24.80
C LYS A 137 -13.55 14.65 23.72
N PHE A 138 -13.32 15.93 23.45
CA PHE A 138 -14.13 16.73 22.57
C PHE A 138 -13.28 17.58 21.62
N ASN A 139 -13.68 17.63 20.35
CA ASN A 139 -13.11 18.57 19.38
C ASN A 139 -13.58 20.02 19.66
N GLU A 140 -13.17 20.98 18.81
CA GLU A 140 -13.54 22.38 18.99
C GLU A 140 -15.06 22.63 18.95
N ASN A 141 -15.80 21.83 18.18
CA ASN A 141 -17.25 21.88 18.03
C ASN A 141 -18.01 21.22 19.20
N GLY A 142 -17.30 20.51 20.07
CA GLY A 142 -17.90 19.76 21.18
C GLY A 142 -18.38 18.36 20.79
N GLU A 143 -17.87 17.83 19.69
CA GLU A 143 -18.13 16.45 19.23
C GLU A 143 -17.04 15.51 19.75
N THR A 144 -17.40 14.27 20.00
CA THR A 144 -16.47 13.22 20.45
C THR A 144 -15.77 12.57 19.26
N LEU A 145 -14.71 11.78 19.51
CA LEU A 145 -14.07 10.95 18.48
C LEU A 145 -15.11 10.06 17.78
N ARG A 146 -16.05 9.50 18.55
CA ARG A 146 -17.13 8.67 18.02
C ARG A 146 -17.99 9.44 17.02
N ASP A 147 -18.34 10.69 17.32
CA ASP A 147 -19.16 11.52 16.45
C ASP A 147 -18.43 11.82 15.13
N GLU A 148 -17.15 12.18 15.21
CA GLU A 148 -16.31 12.50 14.05
C GLU A 148 -16.12 11.29 13.14
N VAL A 149 -15.79 10.13 13.72
CA VAL A 149 -15.68 8.88 12.97
C VAL A 149 -17.03 8.48 12.36
N ALA A 150 -18.13 8.62 13.11
CA ALA A 150 -19.46 8.26 12.62
C ALA A 150 -19.89 9.13 11.44
N ASP A 151 -19.64 10.45 11.50
CA ASP A 151 -19.92 11.37 10.40
C ASP A 151 -19.10 11.01 9.16
N TYR A 152 -17.79 10.75 9.33
CA TYR A 152 -16.89 10.36 8.24
C TYR A 152 -17.38 9.12 7.50
N VAL A 153 -17.74 8.06 8.23
CA VAL A 153 -18.22 6.80 7.62
C VAL A 153 -19.71 6.84 7.25
N GLY A 154 -20.39 7.95 7.48
CA GLY A 154 -21.79 8.15 7.13
C GLY A 154 -22.77 7.31 7.95
N THR A 155 -22.49 7.12 9.24
CA THR A 155 -23.34 6.37 10.19
C THR A 155 -23.71 7.22 11.40
N GLY A 156 -24.64 6.72 12.24
CA GLY A 156 -24.95 7.36 13.51
C GLY A 156 -23.94 6.98 14.61
N PRO A 157 -23.61 7.87 15.56
CA PRO A 157 -22.69 7.57 16.68
C PRO A 157 -23.07 6.30 17.46
N ASP A 158 -24.37 6.08 17.67
CA ASP A 158 -24.92 4.90 18.37
C ASP A 158 -24.86 3.61 17.53
N ASP A 159 -24.75 3.73 16.20
CA ASP A 159 -24.74 2.61 15.26
C ASP A 159 -23.32 2.19 14.87
N LEU A 160 -22.29 2.95 15.26
CA LEU A 160 -20.90 2.77 14.80
C LEU A 160 -20.34 1.37 15.13
N GLU A 161 -20.54 0.86 16.34
CA GLU A 161 -20.06 -0.49 16.68
C GLU A 161 -20.77 -1.57 15.87
N ASN A 162 -22.07 -1.41 15.67
CA ASN A 162 -22.87 -2.35 14.89
C ASN A 162 -22.49 -2.29 13.40
N TYR A 163 -22.20 -1.09 12.88
CA TYR A 163 -21.64 -0.87 11.56
C TYR A 163 -20.38 -1.71 11.35
N LEU A 164 -19.44 -1.68 12.29
CA LEU A 164 -18.19 -2.43 12.22
C LEU A 164 -18.38 -3.95 12.29
N ASP A 165 -19.39 -4.45 13.01
CA ASP A 165 -19.63 -5.90 13.18
C ASP A 165 -20.33 -6.55 11.99
N ILE A 166 -21.12 -5.81 11.24
CA ILE A 166 -21.95 -6.36 10.18
C ILE A 166 -21.15 -6.53 8.89
N GLY A 167 -21.19 -7.74 8.33
CA GLY A 167 -20.72 -8.03 6.98
C GLY A 167 -19.76 -9.20 6.91
N THR A 168 -19.21 -9.43 5.72
CA THR A 168 -18.13 -10.41 5.52
C THR A 168 -16.82 -9.89 6.11
N PRO A 169 -15.82 -10.75 6.40
CA PRO A 169 -14.49 -10.31 6.83
C PRO A 169 -13.89 -9.23 5.91
N ARG A 170 -14.05 -9.37 4.59
CA ARG A 170 -13.62 -8.37 3.61
C ARG A 170 -14.29 -7.00 3.82
N SER A 171 -15.61 -6.98 3.99
CA SER A 171 -16.35 -5.73 4.20
C SER A 171 -15.98 -5.11 5.54
N ARG A 172 -15.88 -5.90 6.61
CA ARG A 172 -15.51 -5.42 7.94
C ARG A 172 -14.09 -4.86 7.99
N ARG A 173 -13.15 -5.46 7.25
CA ARG A 173 -11.81 -4.90 7.03
C ARG A 173 -11.85 -3.51 6.36
N GLN A 174 -12.70 -3.33 5.35
CA GLN A 174 -12.85 -2.01 4.70
C GLN A 174 -13.36 -0.97 5.68
N LYS A 175 -14.39 -1.31 6.46
CA LYS A 175 -14.95 -0.44 7.50
C LYS A 175 -13.93 -0.10 8.59
N LEU A 176 -13.11 -1.05 9.01
CA LEU A 176 -11.99 -0.80 9.91
C LEU A 176 -11.03 0.23 9.31
N ASN A 177 -10.63 0.05 8.05
CA ASN A 177 -9.71 0.98 7.40
C ASN A 177 -10.31 2.39 7.26
N GLU A 178 -11.62 2.52 7.03
CA GLU A 178 -12.34 3.81 7.02
C GLU A 178 -12.31 4.47 8.40
N VAL A 179 -12.47 3.70 9.50
CA VAL A 179 -12.33 4.23 10.86
C VAL A 179 -10.91 4.70 11.16
N VAL A 180 -9.90 3.94 10.70
CA VAL A 180 -8.50 4.36 10.84
C VAL A 180 -8.27 5.66 10.07
N GLU A 181 -8.71 5.73 8.81
CA GLU A 181 -8.58 6.93 7.96
C GLU A 181 -9.29 8.14 8.59
N ALA A 182 -10.51 7.98 9.12
CA ALA A 182 -11.22 9.03 9.85
C ALA A 182 -10.45 9.54 11.07
N THR A 183 -9.73 8.65 11.76
CA THR A 183 -8.94 9.01 12.95
C THR A 183 -7.63 9.69 12.54
N GLU A 184 -6.95 9.21 11.49
CA GLU A 184 -5.73 9.80 10.94
C GLU A 184 -5.97 11.19 10.34
N GLU A 185 -7.12 11.40 9.71
CA GLU A 185 -7.52 12.70 9.13
C GLU A 185 -8.08 13.67 10.16
N SER A 186 -8.27 13.24 11.41
CA SER A 186 -8.72 14.12 12.48
C SER A 186 -7.65 15.15 12.83
N ASP A 187 -8.00 16.43 12.74
CA ASP A 187 -7.15 17.53 13.24
C ASP A 187 -7.11 17.59 14.79
N HIS A 188 -7.97 16.83 15.46
CA HIS A 188 -8.21 16.95 16.91
C HIS A 188 -7.81 15.71 17.71
N PHE A 189 -8.06 14.52 17.17
CA PHE A 189 -7.82 13.26 17.86
C PHE A 189 -6.59 12.58 17.26
N GLU A 190 -5.61 12.26 18.11
CA GLU A 190 -4.40 11.57 17.66
C GLU A 190 -4.69 10.09 17.40
N MET A 191 -4.19 9.57 16.27
CA MET A 191 -4.22 8.15 15.95
C MET A 191 -3.41 7.35 17.00
N PRO A 192 -4.03 6.37 17.71
CA PRO A 192 -3.32 5.60 18.73
C PRO A 192 -2.55 4.42 18.14
N ASP A 193 -1.48 3.99 18.80
CA ASP A 193 -0.73 2.77 18.43
C ASP A 193 -1.50 1.44 18.72
N THR A 194 -2.74 1.52 19.20
CA THR A 194 -3.49 0.36 19.71
C THR A 194 -4.23 -0.45 18.66
N PHE A 195 -4.51 0.17 17.51
CA PHE A 195 -5.13 -0.47 16.35
C PHE A 195 -4.61 0.20 15.07
N ASP A 196 -4.69 -0.47 13.94
CA ASP A 196 -4.28 0.08 12.65
C ASP A 196 -5.02 -0.59 11.47
N LYS A 197 -4.71 -0.17 10.23
CA LYS A 197 -5.23 -0.75 9.00
C LYS A 197 -4.80 -2.21 8.86
N ILE A 198 -5.66 -2.96 8.19
CA ILE A 198 -5.27 -4.24 7.59
C ILE A 198 -5.29 -4.04 6.08
N SER A 199 -4.11 -3.97 5.48
CA SER A 199 -3.91 -3.62 4.08
C SER A 199 -3.76 -4.83 3.18
N LEU A 200 -4.14 -4.65 1.92
CA LEU A 200 -3.96 -5.62 0.85
C LEU A 200 -2.88 -5.10 -0.09
N ILE A 201 -1.72 -5.75 -0.09
CA ILE A 201 -0.60 -5.40 -0.97
C ILE A 201 -0.54 -6.44 -2.09
N PRO A 202 -0.65 -6.04 -3.37
CA PRO A 202 -0.56 -6.99 -4.47
C PRO A 202 0.86 -7.58 -4.54
N ASP A 203 0.98 -8.83 -5.01
CA ASP A 203 2.30 -9.38 -5.33
C ASP A 203 2.99 -8.48 -6.37
N PRO A 204 4.21 -7.98 -6.10
CA PRO A 204 4.87 -7.07 -7.01
C PRO A 204 5.22 -7.78 -8.33
N VAL A 205 4.87 -7.16 -9.45
CA VAL A 205 5.37 -7.62 -10.75
C VAL A 205 6.88 -7.46 -10.79
N ARG A 206 7.58 -8.56 -11.05
CA ARG A 206 9.05 -8.60 -11.17
C ARG A 206 9.43 -8.68 -12.64
N TYR A 207 10.41 -7.90 -13.02
CA TYR A 207 10.82 -7.70 -14.41
C TYR A 207 12.21 -8.26 -14.67
N HIS A 208 12.37 -8.93 -15.80
CA HIS A 208 13.65 -9.46 -16.26
C HIS A 208 13.81 -9.29 -17.78
N LEU A 209 15.06 -9.34 -18.27
CA LEU A 209 15.33 -9.39 -19.71
C LEU A 209 14.69 -10.62 -20.34
N THR A 210 14.04 -10.49 -21.50
CA THR A 210 13.43 -11.66 -22.17
C THR A 210 14.49 -12.64 -22.67
N SER A 211 14.14 -13.94 -22.77
CA SER A 211 15.03 -14.96 -23.36
C SER A 211 15.47 -14.59 -24.77
N THR A 212 14.60 -13.92 -25.53
CA THR A 212 14.89 -13.43 -26.87
C THR A 212 15.95 -12.33 -26.82
N THR A 213 15.82 -11.36 -25.92
CA THR A 213 16.83 -10.30 -25.71
C THR A 213 18.17 -10.89 -25.31
N VAL A 214 18.21 -11.72 -24.26
CA VAL A 214 19.46 -12.31 -23.77
C VAL A 214 20.18 -13.08 -24.87
N ARG A 215 19.44 -13.93 -25.62
CA ARG A 215 19.99 -14.73 -26.72
C ARG A 215 20.45 -13.89 -27.91
N ASN A 216 19.64 -12.94 -28.37
CA ASN A 216 19.92 -12.19 -29.60
C ASN A 216 21.10 -11.22 -29.44
N TYR A 217 21.34 -10.74 -28.22
CA TYR A 217 22.41 -9.77 -27.93
C TYR A 217 23.54 -10.37 -27.08
N HIS A 218 23.58 -11.70 -26.96
CA HIS A 218 24.62 -12.47 -26.26
C HIS A 218 24.96 -11.88 -24.88
N LEU A 219 23.94 -11.65 -24.06
CA LEU A 219 24.07 -11.02 -22.73
C LEU A 219 24.44 -12.03 -21.63
N ASP A 220 25.28 -13.00 -21.98
CA ASP A 220 25.69 -14.11 -21.10
C ASP A 220 26.74 -13.71 -20.07
#